data_AF-A0A659UME6-F1
#
_entry.id   AF-A0A659UME6-F1
#
_cell.length_a   1.000
_cell.length_b   1.000
_cell.length_c   1.000
_cell.angle_alpha   90.00
_cell.angle_beta   90.00
_cell.angle_gamma   90.00
#
_symmetry.space_group_name_H-M   'P 1'
#
loop_
_entity.id
_entity.type
_entity.pdbx_description
1 polymer ?
#
loop_
_entity_poly.entity_id
_entity_poly.type
_entity_poly.pdbx_seq_one_letter_code
_entity_poly.pdbx_strand_id
1 'polypeptide(L)'
;LGADEVIDYTKGDFTSQISDIDLVLEPLGGDHADRSLKVLKPGGVLVSLLNVNDATRADASSRDIRVERMSVVPDREGLLELAGLIDAQKLAVHVARTFPLDQAG
;
A
#
# COMPACT_ATOMS: atom_id res chain seq x y z
N LEU A 1 -5.36 12.90 7.01
CA LEU A 1 -5.17 12.02 5.83
C LEU A 1 -6.42 11.95 4.95
N GLY A 2 -7.63 12.13 5.49
CA GLY A 2 -8.84 12.21 4.65
C GLY A 2 -9.35 10.86 4.15
N ALA A 3 -9.08 9.77 4.88
CA ALA A 3 -9.66 8.47 4.58
C ALA A 3 -11.17 8.49 4.90
N ASP A 4 -11.98 7.96 3.98
CA ASP A 4 -13.42 7.79 4.18
C ASP A 4 -13.74 6.71 5.22
N GLU A 5 -12.92 5.66 5.29
CA GLU A 5 -13.04 4.56 6.24
C GLU A 5 -11.66 4.16 6.81
N VAL A 6 -11.63 3.81 8.10
CA VAL A 6 -10.42 3.35 8.80
C VAL A 6 -10.72 2.03 9.51
N ILE A 7 -10.02 0.97 9.12
CA ILE A 7 -10.18 -0.37 9.68
C ILE A 7 -8.97 -0.73 10.54
N ASP A 8 -9.22 -0.97 11.82
CA ASP A 8 -8.20 -1.48 12.74
C ASP A 8 -8.08 -3.01 12.62
N TYR A 9 -7.17 -3.46 11.76
CA TYR A 9 -6.93 -4.88 11.50
C TYR A 9 -6.44 -5.67 12.72
N THR A 10 -6.05 -5.00 13.82
CA THR A 10 -5.66 -5.67 15.08
C THR A 10 -6.87 -6.05 15.94
N LYS A 11 -8.04 -5.48 15.65
CA LYS A 11 -9.29 -5.73 16.36
C LYS A 11 -10.27 -6.63 15.63
N GLY A 12 -9.92 -7.07 14.41
CA GLY A 12 -10.76 -7.96 13.63
C GLY A 12 -10.16 -8.27 12.27
N ASP A 13 -10.76 -9.23 11.58
CA ASP A 13 -10.40 -9.51 10.19
C ASP A 13 -10.97 -8.42 9.28
N PHE A 14 -10.11 -7.67 8.60
CA PHE A 14 -10.56 -6.64 7.65
C PHE A 14 -11.26 -7.26 6.43
N THR A 15 -10.97 -8.52 6.10
CA THR A 15 -11.52 -9.16 4.89
C THR A 15 -13.02 -9.47 5.00
N SER A 16 -13.60 -9.39 6.20
CA SER A 16 -15.05 -9.50 6.41
C SER A 16 -15.76 -8.16 6.51
N GLN A 17 -15.01 -7.04 6.51
CA GLN A 17 -15.55 -5.69 6.68
C GLN A 17 -15.67 -4.94 5.35
N ILE A 18 -14.82 -5.28 4.38
CA ILE A 18 -14.80 -4.64 3.06
C ILE A 18 -14.70 -5.69 1.94
N SER A 19 -15.26 -5.36 0.78
CA SER A 19 -15.22 -6.16 -0.44
C SER A 19 -15.26 -5.26 -1.67
N ASP A 20 -15.15 -5.87 -2.85
CA ASP A 20 -15.35 -5.22 -4.15
C ASP A 20 -14.38 -4.06 -4.45
N ILE A 21 -13.17 -4.15 -3.89
CA ILE A 21 -12.13 -3.14 -4.04
C ILE A 21 -11.49 -3.24 -5.43
N ASP A 22 -11.33 -2.09 -6.09
CA ASP A 22 -10.65 -1.97 -7.39
C ASP A 22 -9.13 -2.15 -7.30
N LEU A 23 -8.53 -1.56 -6.26
CA LEU A 23 -7.08 -1.50 -6.08
C LEU A 23 -6.70 -1.60 -4.61
N VAL A 24 -5.71 -2.43 -4.30
CA VAL A 24 -5.05 -2.47 -3.00
C VAL A 24 -3.59 -2.05 -3.15
N LEU A 25 -3.16 -1.05 -2.38
CA LEU A 25 -1.75 -0.73 -2.16
C LEU A 25 -1.27 -1.46 -0.91
N GLU A 26 -0.35 -2.43 -1.07
CA GLU A 26 0.06 -3.35 0.00
C GLU A 26 1.52 -3.09 0.46
N PRO A 27 1.72 -2.48 1.64
CA PRO A 27 3.05 -2.24 2.19
C PRO A 27 3.53 -3.25 3.26
N LEU A 28 2.67 -4.15 3.78
CA LEU A 28 2.96 -4.92 5.00
C LEU A 28 3.71 -6.24 4.75
N GLY A 29 3.44 -6.94 3.65
CA GLY A 29 4.02 -8.24 3.32
C GLY A 29 3.47 -9.38 4.18
N GLY A 30 4.22 -10.50 4.25
CA GLY A 30 3.73 -11.70 4.93
C GLY A 30 2.50 -12.29 4.22
N ASP A 31 1.46 -12.62 4.98
CA ASP A 31 0.17 -13.13 4.47
C ASP A 31 -0.80 -12.00 4.05
N HIS A 32 -0.44 -10.73 4.20
CA HIS A 32 -1.33 -9.60 3.87
C HIS A 32 -1.66 -9.53 2.38
N ALA A 33 -0.73 -9.93 1.49
CA ALA A 33 -1.01 -10.01 0.07
C ALA A 33 -2.14 -11.02 -0.22
N ASP A 34 -2.06 -12.23 0.35
CA ASP A 34 -3.09 -13.28 0.22
C ASP A 34 -4.44 -12.82 0.78
N ARG A 35 -4.43 -12.16 1.94
CA ARG A 35 -5.64 -11.60 2.56
C ARG A 35 -6.24 -10.48 1.70
N SER A 36 -5.41 -9.62 1.12
CA SER A 36 -5.83 -8.53 0.24
C SER A 36 -6.47 -9.01 -1.04
N LEU A 37 -6.04 -10.16 -1.57
CA LEU A 37 -6.73 -10.77 -2.72
C LEU A 37 -8.20 -11.02 -2.40
N LYS A 38 -8.57 -11.39 -1.16
CA LYS A 38 -9.96 -11.72 -0.79
C LYS A 38 -10.94 -10.55 -0.92
N VAL A 39 -10.45 -9.30 -0.80
CA VAL A 39 -11.30 -8.10 -0.87
C VAL A 39 -11.31 -7.47 -2.26
N LEU A 40 -10.37 -7.84 -3.13
CA LEU A 40 -10.30 -7.39 -4.51
C LEU A 40 -11.39 -8.04 -5.36
N LYS A 41 -12.02 -7.23 -6.21
CA LYS A 41 -12.95 -7.71 -7.23
C LYS A 41 -12.21 -8.38 -8.41
N PRO A 42 -12.89 -9.23 -9.20
CA PRO A 42 -12.36 -9.67 -10.50
C PRO A 42 -12.03 -8.47 -11.40
N GLY A 43 -10.86 -8.49 -12.05
CA GLY A 43 -10.31 -7.36 -12.80
C GLY A 43 -9.57 -6.32 -11.93
N GLY A 44 -9.51 -6.51 -10.61
CA GLY A 44 -8.83 -5.62 -9.68
C GLY A 44 -7.30 -5.72 -9.74
N VAL A 45 -6.62 -4.84 -8.98
CA VAL A 45 -5.15 -4.75 -8.98
C VAL A 45 -4.59 -4.75 -7.56
N LEU A 46 -3.68 -5.68 -7.28
CA LEU A 46 -2.81 -5.64 -6.11
C LEU A 46 -1.49 -4.95 -6.49
N VAL A 47 -1.21 -3.78 -5.91
CA VAL A 47 0.07 -3.07 -6.04
C VAL A 47 0.88 -3.28 -4.75
N SER A 48 1.92 -4.09 -4.80
CA SER A 48 2.74 -4.42 -3.62
C SER A 48 4.06 -3.68 -3.60
N LEU A 49 4.45 -3.14 -2.43
CA LEU A 49 5.80 -2.61 -2.21
C LEU A 49 6.83 -3.73 -2.02
N LEU A 50 6.37 -4.89 -1.58
CA LEU A 50 7.20 -6.06 -1.26
C LEU A 50 7.04 -7.16 -2.32
N ASN A 51 7.93 -8.15 -2.26
CA ASN A 51 7.81 -9.33 -3.11
C ASN A 51 6.54 -10.11 -2.79
N VAL A 52 5.72 -10.34 -3.81
CA VAL A 52 4.60 -11.29 -3.76
C VAL A 52 5.09 -12.66 -4.22
N ASN A 53 4.80 -13.71 -3.44
CA ASN A 53 5.25 -15.06 -3.77
C ASN A 53 4.45 -15.66 -4.95
N ASP A 54 4.95 -16.74 -5.52
CA ASP A 54 4.37 -17.35 -6.73
C ASP A 54 2.99 -17.96 -6.48
N ALA A 55 2.75 -18.51 -5.29
CA ALA A 55 1.44 -19.07 -4.94
C ALA A 55 0.36 -17.97 -4.89
N THR A 56 0.66 -16.83 -4.27
CA THR A 56 -0.23 -15.66 -4.25
C THR A 56 -0.47 -15.11 -5.65
N ARG A 57 0.55 -15.05 -6.52
CA ARG A 57 0.36 -14.63 -7.92
C ARG A 57 -0.51 -15.59 -8.71
N ALA A 58 -0.36 -16.90 -8.47
CA ALA A 58 -1.19 -17.91 -9.11
C ALA A 58 -2.66 -17.79 -8.67
N ASP A 59 -2.91 -17.58 -7.37
CA ASP A 59 -4.26 -17.32 -6.85
C ASP A 59 -4.87 -16.06 -7.47
N ALA A 60 -4.13 -14.95 -7.46
CA ALA A 60 -4.56 -13.69 -8.07
C ALA A 60 -4.94 -13.88 -9.55
N SER A 61 -4.08 -14.54 -10.32
CA SER A 61 -4.31 -14.81 -11.75
C SER A 61 -5.55 -15.65 -11.99
N SER A 62 -5.80 -16.66 -11.14
CA SER A 62 -7.00 -17.50 -11.23
C SER A 62 -8.31 -16.73 -10.99
N ARG A 63 -8.22 -15.55 -10.39
CA ARG A 63 -9.31 -14.66 -10.01
C ARG A 63 -9.38 -13.40 -10.87
N ASP A 64 -8.63 -13.35 -11.97
CA ASP A 64 -8.52 -12.17 -12.85
C ASP A 64 -7.99 -10.92 -12.12
N ILE A 65 -7.11 -11.09 -11.15
CA ILE A 65 -6.47 -10.01 -10.40
C ILE A 65 -5.05 -9.81 -10.92
N ARG A 66 -4.70 -8.57 -11.28
CA ARG A 66 -3.35 -8.20 -11.67
C ARG A 66 -2.49 -7.92 -10.43
N VAL A 67 -1.27 -8.45 -10.42
CA VAL A 67 -0.29 -8.17 -9.35
C VAL A 67 0.84 -7.33 -9.91
N GLU A 68 0.95 -6.10 -9.45
CA GLU A 68 2.04 -5.18 -9.77
C GLU A 68 2.99 -5.04 -8.60
N ARG A 69 4.30 -5.03 -8.88
CA ARG A 69 5.29 -4.67 -7.87
C ARG A 69 5.72 -3.23 -8.09
N MET A 70 5.53 -2.39 -7.08
CA MET A 70 6.08 -1.05 -7.08
C MET A 70 7.49 -1.05 -6.48
N SER A 71 8.47 -0.60 -7.27
CA SER A 71 9.80 -0.28 -6.79
C SER A 71 9.99 1.23 -6.90
N VAL A 72 10.60 1.85 -5.89
CA VAL A 72 10.90 3.27 -5.94
C VAL A 72 12.16 3.50 -6.76
N VAL A 73 12.10 4.47 -7.67
CA VAL A 73 13.27 5.09 -8.30
C VAL A 73 13.04 6.60 -8.17
N PRO A 74 13.79 7.31 -7.31
CA PRO A 74 13.58 8.74 -7.16
C PRO A 74 14.03 9.47 -8.42
N ASP A 75 13.23 10.41 -8.88
CA ASP A 75 13.57 11.30 -9.97
C ASP A 75 13.33 12.77 -9.57
N ARG A 76 14.01 13.68 -10.28
CA ARG A 76 13.97 15.11 -9.96
C ARG A 76 12.58 15.72 -10.17
N GLU A 77 11.86 15.29 -11.20
CA GLU A 77 10.57 15.87 -11.57
C GLU A 77 9.51 15.53 -10.52
N GLY A 78 9.40 14.26 -10.15
CA GLY A 78 8.50 13.81 -9.09
C GLY A 78 8.81 14.44 -7.74
N LEU A 79 10.10 14.60 -7.38
CA LEU A 79 10.48 15.27 -6.13
C LEU A 79 10.10 16.76 -6.10
N LEU A 80 10.20 17.47 -7.23
CA LEU A 80 9.76 18.86 -7.32
C LEU A 80 8.24 19.00 -7.27
N GLU A 81 7.50 18.05 -7.85
CA GLU A 81 6.04 18.01 -7.75
C GLU A 81 5.61 17.81 -6.29
N LEU A 82 6.23 16.86 -5.58
CA LEU A 82 5.98 16.66 -4.15
C LEU A 82 6.28 17.91 -3.33
N ALA A 83 7.39 18.61 -3.60
CA ALA A 83 7.71 19.89 -2.95
C ALA A 83 6.63 20.95 -3.21
N GLY A 84 6.16 21.08 -4.46
CA GLY A 84 5.07 21.99 -4.81
C GLY A 84 3.74 21.66 -4.09
N LEU A 85 3.43 20.37 -3.90
CA LEU A 85 2.26 19.94 -3.12
C LEU A 85 2.39 20.31 -1.63
N ILE A 86 3.59 20.25 -1.07
CA ILE A 86 3.87 20.67 0.31
C ILE A 86 3.71 22.19 0.44
N ASP A 87 4.32 22.97 -0.46
CA ASP A 87 4.22 24.44 -0.47
C ASP A 87 2.76 24.91 -0.61
N ALA A 88 1.97 24.21 -1.43
CA ALA A 88 0.54 24.47 -1.61
C ALA A 88 -0.34 23.92 -0.46
N GLN A 89 0.26 23.33 0.58
CA GLN A 89 -0.42 22.68 1.71
C GLN A 89 -1.41 21.56 1.30
N LYS A 90 -1.18 20.93 0.14
CA LYS A 90 -1.95 19.77 -0.35
C LYS A 90 -1.36 18.43 0.11
N LEU A 91 -0.12 18.43 0.57
CA LEU A 91 0.57 17.28 1.15
C LEU A 91 1.16 17.66 2.51
N ALA A 92 0.82 16.91 3.56
CA ALA A 92 1.32 17.12 4.92
C ALA A 92 2.38 16.06 5.26
N VAL A 93 3.59 16.51 5.63
CA VAL A 93 4.66 15.63 6.10
C VAL A 93 4.54 15.47 7.62
N HIS A 94 4.37 14.24 8.08
CA HIS A 94 4.30 13.92 9.51
C HIS A 94 5.61 13.30 9.99
N VAL A 95 6.41 14.09 10.73
CA VAL A 95 7.66 13.62 11.35
C VAL A 95 7.33 13.11 12.76
N ALA A 96 7.35 11.79 12.95
CA ALA A 96 7.05 11.20 14.25
C ALA A 96 8.16 11.42 15.29
N ARG A 97 9.43 11.33 14.87
CA ARG A 97 10.60 11.51 15.73
C ARG A 97 11.85 11.82 14.91
N THR A 98 12.79 12.54 15.52
CA THR A 98 14.15 12.77 15.01
C THR A 98 15.14 12.16 15.98
N PHE A 99 16.18 11.52 15.46
CA PHE A 99 17.22 10.92 16.28
C PHE A 99 18.59 11.50 15.88
N PRO A 100 19.46 11.81 16.86
CA PRO A 100 20.87 12.04 16.56
C PRO A 100 21.53 10.76 16.03
N LEU A 101 22.64 10.92 15.30
CA LEU A 101 23.30 9.80 14.62
C LEU A 101 23.79 8.72 15.58
N ASP A 102 24.18 9.08 16.80
CA ASP A 102 24.60 8.14 17.86
C ASP A 102 23.45 7.26 18.39
N GLN A 103 22.22 7.53 17.97
CA GLN A 103 21.02 6.74 18.26
C GLN A 103 20.45 6.04 17.01
N ALA A 104 21.14 6.11 15.86
CA ALA A 104 20.76 5.38 14.66
C ALA A 104 21.33 3.96 14.71
N GLY A 105 20.53 2.97 15.15
CA GLY A 105 20.91 1.56 15.22
C GLY A 105 19.81 0.68 15.80
#